data_AF-A0AAJ7RZ60-F1
#
_entry.id   AF-A0AAJ7RZ60-F1
#
_cell.length_a   1.000
_cell.length_b   1.000
_cell.length_c   1.000
_cell.angle_alpha   90.00
_cell.angle_beta   90.00
_cell.angle_gamma   90.00
#
_symmetry.space_group_name_H-M   'P 1'
#
loop_
_entity.id
_entity.type
_entity.pdbx_description
1 polymer ?
#
loop_
_entity_poly.entity_id
_entity_poly.type
_entity_poly.pdbx_seq_one_letter_code
_entity_poly.pdbx_strand_id
1 'polypeptide(L)'
;MSNSKTEVDPFSETSLEFQSCEEPSLKEETQEPTCAEPLTAEQIRWFYKDGVDKRWVEFCGYDSLRIESAWRNYEHLLSKSNDATFDPPPIEKIVVRGGMYDVELDKMKCVSIYCQGI
;
A
#
# COMPACT_ATOMS: atom_id res chain seq x y z
N MET A 1 4.80 20.72 -65.56
CA MET A 1 4.66 19.46 -64.79
C MET A 1 5.68 19.53 -63.68
N SER A 2 5.25 20.01 -62.51
CA SER A 2 6.14 20.23 -61.37
C SER A 2 5.50 19.55 -60.17
N ASN A 3 6.12 18.44 -59.73
CA ASN A 3 5.77 17.71 -58.52
C ASN A 3 6.06 18.58 -57.30
N SER A 4 5.03 18.98 -56.56
CA SER A 4 5.19 19.47 -55.19
C SER A 4 5.01 18.28 -54.24
N LYS A 5 6.14 17.89 -53.64
CA LYS A 5 6.34 16.88 -52.61
C LYS A 5 5.59 17.30 -51.33
N THR A 6 4.64 16.49 -50.86
CA THR A 6 4.01 16.67 -49.55
C THR A 6 4.98 16.16 -48.48
N GLU A 7 5.67 17.08 -47.83
CA GLU A 7 6.47 16.82 -46.62
C GLU A 7 5.49 16.82 -45.44
N VAL A 8 5.21 15.64 -44.88
CA VAL A 8 4.36 15.50 -43.69
C VAL A 8 5.24 15.60 -42.45
N ASP A 9 4.91 16.55 -41.59
CA ASP A 9 5.60 16.80 -40.32
C ASP A 9 5.37 15.61 -39.36
N PRO A 10 6.42 14.98 -38.82
CA PRO A 10 6.30 13.83 -37.92
C PRO A 10 5.77 14.20 -36.53
N PHE A 11 5.54 15.50 -36.27
CA PHE A 11 5.03 16.03 -35.01
C PHE A 11 3.60 16.57 -35.15
N SER A 12 2.78 15.87 -35.95
CA SER A 12 1.34 16.09 -35.95
C SER A 12 0.77 15.56 -34.63
N GLU A 13 0.57 16.47 -33.67
CA GLU A 13 -0.15 16.27 -32.42
C GLU A 13 -1.34 15.32 -32.61
N THR A 14 -1.25 14.11 -32.07
CA THR A 14 -2.45 13.32 -31.80
C THR A 14 -3.22 14.07 -30.73
N SER A 15 -4.26 14.81 -31.14
CA SER A 15 -5.29 15.30 -30.24
C SER A 15 -5.70 14.13 -29.35
N LEU A 16 -5.50 14.29 -28.04
CA LEU A 16 -6.08 13.38 -27.06
C LEU A 16 -7.57 13.32 -27.35
N GLU A 17 -8.05 12.19 -27.88
CA GLU A 17 -9.46 11.87 -27.80
C GLU A 17 -9.79 11.78 -26.31
N PHE A 18 -10.42 12.85 -25.83
CA PHE A 18 -10.98 12.97 -24.51
C PHE A 18 -12.09 11.92 -24.45
N GLN A 19 -11.77 10.74 -23.91
CA GLN A 19 -12.77 9.72 -23.68
C GLN A 19 -13.71 10.26 -22.60
N SER A 20 -14.86 10.77 -23.03
CA SER A 20 -15.91 11.28 -22.17
C SER A 20 -16.37 10.14 -21.25
N CYS A 21 -16.05 10.24 -19.97
CA CYS A 21 -16.68 9.44 -18.94
C CYS A 21 -18.14 9.89 -18.88
N GLU A 22 -19.06 9.04 -19.34
CA GLU A 22 -20.50 9.29 -19.19
C GLU A 22 -20.84 9.32 -17.70
N GLU A 23 -21.29 10.48 -17.22
CA GLU A 23 -21.90 10.67 -15.90
C GLU A 23 -23.26 9.96 -15.84
N PRO A 24 -23.51 9.09 -14.84
CA PRO A 24 -24.86 8.83 -14.40
C PRO A 24 -25.35 10.00 -13.54
N SER A 25 -26.30 10.74 -14.09
CA SER A 25 -26.99 11.89 -13.50
C SER A 25 -27.89 11.51 -12.30
N LEU A 26 -27.89 12.40 -11.29
CA LEU A 26 -28.83 12.60 -10.16
C LEU A 26 -28.65 11.66 -8.95
N LYS A 27 -28.46 12.16 -7.72
CA LYS A 27 -29.01 13.37 -7.08
C LYS A 27 -28.00 13.97 -6.10
N GLU A 28 -27.89 15.30 -6.12
CA GLU A 28 -27.24 16.09 -5.06
C GLU A 28 -28.03 15.91 -3.76
N GLU A 29 -27.46 15.15 -2.83
CA GLU A 29 -27.60 15.43 -1.41
C GLU A 29 -26.26 16.01 -0.96
N THR A 30 -26.27 17.27 -0.50
CA THR A 30 -25.17 17.86 0.26
C THR A 30 -25.02 17.06 1.56
N GLN A 31 -24.30 15.95 1.49
CA GLN A 31 -23.75 15.28 2.67
C GLN A 31 -22.42 15.96 2.95
N GLU A 32 -22.35 16.68 4.07
CA GLU A 32 -21.07 17.04 4.66
C GLU A 32 -20.20 15.79 4.71
N PRO A 33 -18.87 15.87 4.41
CA PRO A 33 -18.04 14.68 4.32
C PRO A 33 -18.12 13.93 5.64
N THR A 34 -18.94 12.88 5.60
CA THR A 34 -19.16 11.95 6.69
C THR A 34 -17.81 11.37 7.01
N CYS A 35 -17.54 11.18 8.31
CA CYS A 35 -16.28 10.61 8.78
C CYS A 35 -15.88 9.41 7.91
N ALA A 36 -14.63 9.42 7.42
CA ALA A 36 -14.15 8.39 6.49
C ALA A 36 -14.41 6.99 7.08
N GLU A 37 -15.01 6.11 6.28
CA GLU A 37 -15.28 4.74 6.68
C GLU A 37 -13.96 3.99 6.98
N PRO A 38 -13.94 3.12 8.00
CA PRO A 38 -12.75 2.35 8.32
C PRO A 38 -12.45 1.37 7.17
N LEU A 39 -11.20 1.36 6.73
CA LEU A 39 -10.75 0.47 5.65
C LEU A 39 -10.76 -1.00 6.11
N THR A 40 -11.15 -1.89 5.21
CA THR A 40 -11.00 -3.34 5.37
C THR A 40 -9.54 -3.77 5.23
N ALA A 41 -9.20 -4.98 5.66
CA ALA A 41 -7.81 -5.45 5.59
C ALA A 41 -7.32 -5.56 4.13
N GLU A 42 -8.23 -5.90 3.22
CA GLU A 42 -8.01 -6.02 1.79
C GLU A 42 -7.73 -4.68 1.10
N GLN A 43 -8.21 -3.59 1.69
CA GLN A 43 -7.99 -2.22 1.19
C GLN A 43 -6.69 -1.60 1.72
N ILE A 44 -6.06 -2.21 2.73
CA ILE A 44 -4.84 -1.68 3.34
C ILE A 44 -3.59 -2.28 2.70
N ARG A 45 -2.69 -1.38 2.31
CA ARG A 45 -1.45 -1.73 1.63
C ARG A 45 -0.25 -1.38 2.52
N TRP A 46 0.47 -2.41 2.95
CA TRP A 46 1.70 -2.25 3.71
C TRP A 46 2.90 -2.04 2.79
N PHE A 47 3.75 -1.09 3.19
CA PHE A 47 5.01 -0.76 2.53
C PHE A 47 6.14 -0.80 3.55
N TYR A 48 7.34 -1.07 3.08
CA TYR A 48 8.56 -0.87 3.86
C TYR A 48 9.50 0.04 3.08
N LYS A 49 10.41 0.67 3.81
CA LYS A 49 11.43 1.52 3.21
C LYS A 49 12.64 0.67 2.85
N ASP A 50 12.98 0.66 1.57
CA ASP A 50 14.17 -0.04 1.10
C ASP A 50 15.45 0.61 1.64
N GLY A 51 16.41 -0.20 2.07
CA GLY A 51 17.63 0.27 2.72
C GLY A 51 18.61 0.95 1.74
N VAL A 52 18.64 0.48 0.50
CA VAL A 52 19.57 0.97 -0.54
C VAL A 52 18.98 2.18 -1.24
N ASP A 53 17.78 2.04 -1.80
CA ASP A 53 17.17 3.06 -2.64
C ASP A 53 16.35 4.09 -1.84
N LYS A 54 16.11 3.85 -0.54
CA LYS A 54 15.24 4.66 0.33
C LYS A 54 13.82 4.86 -0.20
N ARG A 55 13.39 4.01 -1.14
CA ARG A 55 12.05 4.02 -1.74
C ARG A 55 11.07 3.23 -0.87
N TRP A 56 9.80 3.64 -0.88
CA TRP A 56 8.73 2.83 -0.32
C TRP A 56 8.41 1.71 -1.31
N VAL A 57 8.58 0.47 -0.86
CA VAL A 57 8.32 -0.72 -1.66
C VAL A 57 7.17 -1.47 -1.00
N GLU A 58 6.19 -1.85 -1.80
CA GLU A 58 5.06 -2.62 -1.33
C GLU A 58 5.48 -4.04 -0.93
N PHE A 59 4.88 -4.57 0.14
CA PHE A 59 4.84 -6.03 0.36
C PHE A 59 3.99 -6.68 -0.73
N CYS A 60 3.98 -7.98 -0.98
CA CYS A 60 2.96 -8.53 -1.90
C CYS A 60 1.58 -8.54 -1.21
N GLY A 61 0.49 -8.82 -1.94
CA GLY A 61 -0.86 -8.82 -1.37
C GLY A 61 -1.01 -9.80 -0.20
N TYR A 62 -0.43 -11.00 -0.32
CA TYR A 62 -0.44 -12.00 0.76
C TYR A 62 0.29 -11.53 2.02
N ASP A 63 1.51 -11.01 1.88
CA ASP A 63 2.30 -10.51 3.01
C ASP A 63 1.60 -9.31 3.66
N SER A 64 1.07 -8.38 2.86
CA SER A 64 0.34 -7.19 3.33
C SER A 64 -0.89 -7.55 4.16
N LEU A 65 -1.68 -8.52 3.71
CA LEU A 65 -2.85 -9.02 4.44
C LEU A 65 -2.47 -9.66 5.77
N ARG A 66 -1.37 -10.43 5.80
CA ARG A 66 -0.89 -11.06 7.04
C ARG A 66 -0.40 -10.02 8.04
N ILE A 67 0.38 -9.04 7.58
CA ILE A 67 0.85 -7.93 8.41
C ILE A 67 -0.36 -7.19 9.00
N GLU A 68 -1.34 -6.84 8.18
CA GLU A 68 -2.53 -6.12 8.63
C GLU A 68 -3.37 -6.91 9.64
N SER A 69 -3.59 -8.20 9.38
CA SER A 69 -4.36 -9.06 10.28
C SER A 69 -3.70 -9.17 11.66
N ALA A 70 -2.38 -9.38 11.69
CA ALA A 70 -1.63 -9.44 12.93
C ALA A 70 -1.55 -8.08 13.64
N TRP A 71 -1.44 -6.98 12.89
CA TRP A 71 -1.47 -5.62 13.44
C TRP A 71 -2.80 -5.31 14.14
N ARG A 72 -3.94 -5.62 13.51
CA ARG A 72 -5.26 -5.44 14.13
C ARG A 72 -5.41 -6.27 15.42
N ASN A 73 -4.92 -7.50 15.40
CA ASN A 73 -4.92 -8.36 16.59
C ASN A 73 -4.06 -7.76 17.70
N TYR A 74 -2.87 -7.25 17.36
CA TYR A 74 -1.97 -6.58 18.30
C TYR A 74 -2.60 -5.34 18.93
N GLU A 75 -3.17 -4.44 18.11
CA GLU A 75 -3.88 -3.23 18.58
C GLU A 75 -5.04 -3.57 19.51
N HIS A 76 -5.81 -4.59 19.16
CA HIS A 76 -6.91 -5.07 20.00
C HIS A 76 -6.42 -5.62 21.35
N LEU A 77 -5.32 -6.37 21.38
CA LEU A 77 -4.70 -6.84 22.62
C LEU A 77 -4.17 -5.68 23.47
N LEU A 78 -3.52 -4.71 22.84
CA LEU A 78 -2.99 -3.52 23.51
C LEU A 78 -4.11 -2.70 24.17
N SER A 79 -5.26 -2.57 23.50
CA SER A 79 -6.43 -1.87 24.05
C SER A 79 -7.05 -2.58 25.27
N LYS A 80 -6.86 -3.90 25.38
CA LYS A 80 -7.38 -4.71 26.50
C LYS A 80 -6.41 -4.81 27.66
N SER A 81 -5.10 -4.71 27.42
CA SER A 81 -4.04 -4.95 28.41
C SER A 81 -3.76 -3.75 29.33
N ASN A 82 -4.76 -2.93 29.66
CA ASN A 82 -4.62 -1.82 30.63
C ASN A 82 -4.30 -2.29 32.07
N ASP A 83 -4.15 -3.60 32.29
CA ASP A 83 -3.84 -4.21 33.59
C ASP A 83 -2.37 -4.61 33.68
N ALA A 84 -1.55 -3.65 34.11
CA ALA A 84 -0.29 -3.72 34.88
C ALA A 84 0.68 -4.93 34.76
N THR A 85 0.67 -5.67 33.66
CA THR A 85 1.64 -6.74 33.41
C THR A 85 2.74 -6.17 32.52
N PHE A 86 4.00 -6.22 32.98
CA PHE A 86 5.16 -5.63 32.32
C PHE A 86 5.55 -6.29 30.99
N ASP A 87 4.85 -7.35 30.58
CA ASP A 87 5.15 -8.11 29.38
C ASP A 87 4.29 -7.64 28.19
N PRO A 88 4.89 -7.35 27.03
CA PRO A 88 4.14 -7.00 25.83
C PRO A 88 3.22 -8.16 25.40
N PRO A 89 2.05 -7.87 24.81
CA PRO A 89 1.15 -8.92 24.37
C PRO A 89 1.84 -9.80 23.33
N PRO A 90 1.54 -11.12 23.30
CA PRO A 90 2.18 -12.04 22.36
C PRO A 90 1.79 -11.66 20.93
N ILE A 91 2.76 -11.14 20.17
CA ILE A 91 2.58 -10.77 18.77
C ILE A 91 2.88 -12.00 17.89
N GLU A 92 2.04 -12.22 16.88
CA GLU A 92 2.32 -13.23 15.87
C GLU A 92 3.64 -12.91 15.14
N LYS A 93 4.50 -13.92 14.99
CA LYS A 93 5.71 -13.79 14.18
C LYS A 93 5.36 -13.89 12.70
N ILE A 94 5.59 -12.81 11.98
CA ILE A 94 5.29 -12.74 10.55
C ILE A 94 6.60 -12.75 9.78
N VAL A 95 6.77 -13.80 8.99
CA VAL A 95 7.83 -13.89 7.99
C VAL A 95 7.27 -13.49 6.62
N VAL A 96 7.98 -12.61 5.92
CA VAL A 96 7.59 -12.05 4.62
C VAL A 96 8.66 -12.33 3.55
N ARG A 97 8.38 -11.94 2.30
CA ARG A 97 9.36 -12.01 1.20
C ARG A 97 9.92 -13.41 0.97
N GLY A 98 9.04 -14.41 1.06
CA GLY A 98 9.41 -15.81 0.83
C GLY A 98 10.30 -16.41 1.91
N GLY A 99 10.22 -15.94 3.16
CA GLY A 99 10.97 -16.54 4.27
C GLY A 99 12.19 -15.74 4.72
N MET A 100 12.42 -14.54 4.18
CA MET A 100 13.71 -13.86 4.24
C MET A 100 13.81 -12.80 5.34
N TYR A 101 12.67 -12.26 5.75
CA TYR A 101 12.58 -11.16 6.71
C TYR A 101 11.50 -11.43 7.74
N ASP A 102 11.82 -11.12 9.00
CA ASP A 102 10.87 -11.06 10.11
C ASP A 102 10.32 -9.64 10.24
N VAL A 103 9.01 -9.53 10.49
CA VAL A 103 8.34 -8.26 10.77
C VAL A 103 8.12 -8.10 12.27
N GLU A 104 8.75 -7.07 12.83
CA GLU A 104 8.55 -6.62 14.21
C GLU A 104 7.49 -5.51 14.20
N LEU A 105 6.23 -5.89 14.47
CA LEU A 105 5.10 -4.97 14.43
C LEU A 105 5.17 -3.89 15.52
N ASP A 106 5.63 -4.26 16.72
CA ASP A 106 5.85 -3.34 17.84
C ASP A 106 6.85 -2.23 17.49
N LYS A 107 7.89 -2.58 16.72
CA LYS A 107 8.96 -1.64 16.34
C LYS A 107 8.76 -1.01 14.97
N MET A 108 7.74 -1.44 14.21
CA MET A 108 7.55 -1.11 12.80
C MET A 108 8.81 -1.37 11.97
N LYS A 109 9.43 -2.54 12.16
CA LYS A 109 10.67 -2.94 11.48
C LYS A 109 10.50 -4.23 10.68
N CYS A 110 11.22 -4.31 9.57
CA CYS A 110 11.36 -5.51 8.76
C CYS A 110 12.84 -5.86 8.74
N VAL A 111 13.23 -6.99 9.33
CA VAL A 111 14.62 -7.34 9.62
C VAL A 111 14.95 -8.65 8.91
N SER A 112 16.11 -8.72 8.25
CA SER A 112 16.54 -9.96 7.61
C SER A 112 16.79 -11.04 8.66
N ILE A 113 16.22 -12.22 8.44
CA ILE A 113 16.41 -13.40 9.31
C ILE A 113 17.82 -13.97 9.13
N TYR A 114 18.41 -13.73 7.96
CA TYR A 114 19.77 -14.12 7.66
C TYR A 114 20.76 -13.19 8.37
N CYS A 115 21.60 -13.77 9.23
CA CYS A 115 22.85 -13.18 9.63
C CYS A 115 23.86 -13.36 8.49
N GLN A 116 24.46 -12.27 8.00
CA GLN A 116 25.65 -12.38 7.17
C GLN A 116 26.73 -13.02 8.03
N GLY A 117 27.19 -14.19 7.61
CA GLY A 117 28.26 -14.93 8.25
C GLY A 117 29.45 -14.02 8.48
N ILE A 118 29.98 -14.12 9.71
CA ILE A 118 31.24 -13.52 10.16
C ILE A 118 32.36 -13.82 9.15
#